data_AF-A0A2X0QU58-F1
#
_entry.id   AF-A0A2X0QU58-F1
#
_cell.length_a   1.000
_cell.length_b   1.000
_cell.length_c   1.000
_cell.angle_alpha   90.00
_cell.angle_beta   90.00
_cell.angle_gamma   90.00
#
_symmetry.space_group_name_H-M   'P 1'
#
loop_
_entity.id
_entity.type
_entity.pdbx_description
1 polymer ?
#
loop_
_entity_poly.entity_id
_entity_poly.type
_entity_poly.pdbx_seq_one_letter_code
_entity_poly.pdbx_strand_id
1 'polypeptide(L)'
;MKKNAIYEVTREVHTFVDLNHGADILIKNAEFQPEGSFYTTMSALLLTAFTFEAYLNHLNYLLDENCKLWEEEETVKVLDKYTAICKNLDFTPDKSRRPYQTLINLFRFRNSIAHGKSKRLEISKDVHIDENPSRHDPKETWEKYCSLQNAKNAYKDIQQIIVELHQKAGHGNRPFIHGDQFGSLTLKESR
;
A
#
# COMPACT_ATOMS: atom_id res chain seq x y z
N MET A 1 43.53 7.37 -3.00
CA MET A 1 43.45 6.85 -4.38
C MET A 1 42.96 7.97 -5.30
N LYS A 2 43.57 8.17 -6.48
CA LYS A 2 43.13 9.17 -7.47
C LYS A 2 41.83 8.70 -8.14
N LYS A 3 40.81 9.56 -8.22
CA LYS A 3 39.55 9.31 -8.94
C LYS A 3 39.79 9.39 -10.46
N ASN A 4 40.17 8.27 -11.07
CA ASN A 4 40.58 8.12 -12.48
C ASN A 4 39.47 7.59 -13.41
N ALA A 5 38.24 7.44 -12.93
CA ALA A 5 37.09 7.02 -13.74
C ALA A 5 35.84 7.85 -13.39
N ILE A 6 34.88 7.84 -14.30
CA ILE A 6 33.51 8.33 -14.14
C ILE A 6 32.61 7.08 -14.12
N TYR A 7 31.80 6.95 -13.09
CA TYR A 7 30.76 5.93 -12.99
C TYR A 7 29.41 6.62 -13.18
N GLU A 8 28.66 6.21 -14.20
CA GLU A 8 27.32 6.71 -14.48
C GLU A 8 26.33 5.57 -14.28
N VAL A 9 25.20 5.83 -13.62
CA VAL A 9 24.19 4.81 -13.36
C VAL A 9 22.81 5.42 -13.45
N THR A 10 21.91 4.71 -14.12
CA THR A 10 20.49 5.01 -14.21
C THR A 10 19.72 3.83 -13.64
N ARG A 11 18.70 4.11 -12.83
CA ARG A 11 17.85 3.09 -12.22
C ARG A 11 16.39 3.53 -12.25
N GLU A 12 15.51 2.63 -12.63
CA GLU A 12 14.07 2.77 -12.43
C GLU A 12 13.67 2.24 -11.06
N VAL A 13 12.73 2.92 -10.40
CA VAL A 13 12.24 2.54 -9.07
C VAL A 13 10.74 2.37 -9.11
N HIS A 14 10.29 1.15 -8.87
CA HIS A 14 8.88 0.84 -8.68
C HIS A 14 8.55 0.77 -7.19
N THR A 15 8.32 1.93 -6.57
CA THR A 15 8.07 2.04 -5.13
C THR A 15 6.97 1.12 -4.62
N PHE A 16 5.91 0.91 -5.41
CA PHE A 16 4.82 0.00 -5.03
C PHE A 16 5.28 -1.46 -4.87
N VAL A 17 6.33 -1.89 -5.58
CA VAL A 17 6.88 -3.25 -5.48
C VAL A 17 7.62 -3.42 -4.16
N ASP A 18 8.45 -2.45 -3.78
CA ASP A 18 9.18 -2.47 -2.52
C ASP A 18 8.22 -2.39 -1.31
N LEU A 19 7.18 -1.55 -1.40
CA LEU A 19 6.13 -1.46 -0.37
C LEU A 19 5.34 -2.77 -0.24
N ASN A 20 4.98 -3.40 -1.36
CA ASN A 20 4.30 -4.69 -1.37
C ASN A 20 5.16 -5.78 -0.75
N HIS A 21 6.46 -5.81 -1.06
CA HIS A 21 7.40 -6.76 -0.46
C HIS A 21 7.56 -6.53 1.05
N GLY A 22 7.66 -5.29 1.48
CA GLY A 22 7.68 -4.94 2.90
C GLY A 22 6.41 -5.39 3.64
N ALA A 23 5.23 -5.20 3.05
CA ALA A 23 3.98 -5.67 3.62
C ALA A 23 3.95 -7.20 3.82
N ASP A 24 4.44 -7.96 2.84
CA ASP A 24 4.56 -9.43 2.91
C ASP A 24 5.47 -9.88 4.06
N ILE A 25 6.65 -9.26 4.19
CA ILE A 25 7.58 -9.55 5.29
C ILE A 25 6.91 -9.31 6.64
N LEU A 26 6.21 -8.19 6.81
CA LEU A 26 5.55 -7.87 8.08
C LEU A 26 4.40 -8.83 8.40
N ILE A 27 3.64 -9.26 7.39
CA ILE A 27 2.60 -10.28 7.58
C ILE A 27 3.22 -11.59 8.05
N LYS A 28 4.29 -12.06 7.39
CA LYS A 28 5.02 -13.28 7.76
C LYS A 28 5.59 -13.19 9.18
N ASN A 29 6.13 -12.04 9.57
CA ASN A 29 6.64 -11.82 10.92
C ASN A 29 5.51 -11.86 11.97
N ALA A 30 4.35 -11.26 11.67
CA ALA A 30 3.19 -11.29 12.56
C ALA A 30 2.56 -12.69 12.66
N GLU A 31 2.67 -13.52 11.62
CA GLU A 31 2.33 -14.95 11.68
C GLU A 31 3.32 -15.74 12.55
N PHE A 32 4.62 -15.48 12.39
CA PHE A 32 5.68 -16.20 13.10
C PHE A 32 5.72 -15.86 14.59
N GLN A 33 5.49 -14.60 14.95
CA GLN A 33 5.44 -14.12 16.33
C GLN A 33 4.11 -13.40 16.60
N PRO A 34 3.03 -14.12 16.92
CA PRO A 34 1.70 -13.51 17.13
C PRO A 34 1.62 -12.61 18.37
N GLU A 35 2.36 -12.95 19.43
CA GLU A 35 2.38 -12.17 20.66
C GLU A 35 3.04 -10.80 20.43
N GLY A 36 2.32 -9.72 20.74
CA GLY A 36 2.80 -8.36 20.51
C GLY A 36 2.79 -7.91 19.03
N SER A 37 2.23 -8.70 18.10
CA SER A 37 2.29 -8.41 16.65
C SER A 37 1.35 -7.30 16.17
N PHE A 38 0.64 -6.63 17.08
CA PHE A 38 -0.35 -5.60 16.76
C PHE A 38 0.24 -4.49 15.88
N TYR A 39 1.39 -3.93 16.26
CA TYR A 39 2.04 -2.86 15.49
C TYR A 39 2.64 -3.37 14.18
N THR A 40 3.16 -4.60 14.15
CA THR A 40 3.62 -5.26 12.91
C THR A 40 2.45 -5.41 11.92
N THR A 41 1.29 -5.84 12.40
CA THR A 41 0.04 -5.95 11.62
C THR A 41 -0.44 -4.58 11.12
N MET A 42 -0.42 -3.57 12.00
CA MET A 42 -0.78 -2.19 11.66
C MET A 42 0.12 -1.64 10.54
N SER A 43 1.43 -1.85 10.66
CA SER A 43 2.42 -1.45 9.64
C SER A 43 2.20 -2.19 8.33
N ALA A 44 1.91 -3.49 8.35
CA ALA A 44 1.60 -4.26 7.15
C ALA A 44 0.38 -3.69 6.39
N LEU A 45 -0.68 -3.33 7.11
CA LEU A 45 -1.85 -2.68 6.52
C LEU A 45 -1.52 -1.32 5.90
N LEU A 46 -0.71 -0.49 6.58
CA LEU A 46 -0.28 0.81 6.04
C LEU A 46 0.58 0.65 4.78
N LEU A 47 1.56 -0.25 4.78
CA LEU A 47 2.37 -0.54 3.59
C LEU A 47 1.52 -1.07 2.43
N THR A 48 0.49 -1.88 2.72
CA THR A 48 -0.46 -2.35 1.72
C THR A 48 -1.29 -1.20 1.13
N ALA A 49 -1.70 -0.22 1.94
CA ALA A 49 -2.41 0.96 1.46
C ALA A 49 -1.50 1.85 0.59
N PHE A 50 -0.26 2.08 1.01
CA PHE A 50 0.73 2.85 0.25
C PHE A 50 1.14 2.15 -1.05
N THR A 51 1.19 0.81 -1.06
CA THR A 51 1.40 0.02 -2.29
C THR A 51 0.37 0.41 -3.34
N PHE A 52 -0.91 0.43 -2.98
CA PHE A 52 -1.99 0.76 -3.92
C PHE A 52 -1.88 2.20 -4.42
N GLU A 53 -1.63 3.16 -3.53
CA GLU A 53 -1.46 4.56 -3.90
C GLU A 53 -0.27 4.79 -4.84
N ALA A 54 0.88 4.21 -4.51
CA ALA A 54 2.08 4.26 -5.35
C ALA A 54 1.84 3.60 -6.71
N TYR A 55 1.07 2.51 -6.75
CA TYR A 55 0.71 1.86 -8.02
C TYR A 55 -0.19 2.74 -8.89
N LEU A 56 -1.18 3.43 -8.33
CA LEU A 56 -2.00 4.35 -9.11
C LEU A 56 -1.17 5.49 -9.71
N ASN A 57 -0.19 6.01 -8.95
CA ASN A 57 0.74 7.01 -9.47
C ASN A 57 1.60 6.42 -10.61
N HIS A 58 2.10 5.19 -10.46
CA HIS A 58 2.82 4.49 -11.53
C HIS A 58 1.95 4.29 -12.78
N LEU A 59 0.69 3.89 -12.61
CA LEU A 59 -0.21 3.71 -13.76
C LEU A 59 -0.50 5.04 -14.46
N ASN A 60 -0.68 6.13 -13.70
CA ASN A 60 -0.76 7.47 -14.28
C ASN A 60 0.55 7.87 -14.99
N TYR A 61 1.72 7.50 -14.45
CA TYR A 61 3.02 7.70 -15.10
C TYR A 61 3.15 6.94 -16.44
N LEU A 62 2.51 5.78 -16.60
CA LEU A 62 2.53 5.02 -17.86
C LEU A 62 1.58 5.58 -18.94
N LEU A 63 0.64 6.46 -18.59
CA LEU A 63 -0.21 7.13 -19.58
C LEU A 63 0.60 8.15 -20.39
N ASP A 64 0.19 8.43 -21.63
CA ASP A 64 0.77 9.52 -22.42
C ASP A 64 0.65 10.86 -21.67
N GLU A 65 1.58 11.80 -21.90
CA GLU A 65 1.58 13.11 -21.23
C GLU A 65 0.24 13.87 -21.42
N ASN A 66 -0.35 13.79 -22.61
CA ASN A 66 -1.65 14.40 -22.92
C ASN A 66 -2.85 13.64 -22.31
N CYS A 67 -2.60 12.50 -21.67
CA CYS A 67 -3.60 11.61 -21.10
C CYS A 67 -3.41 11.38 -19.59
N LYS A 68 -2.50 12.12 -18.94
CA LYS A 68 -2.39 12.11 -17.48
C LYS A 68 -3.74 12.51 -16.87
N LEU A 69 -4.15 11.77 -15.86
CA LEU A 69 -5.42 12.01 -15.16
C LEU A 69 -5.29 13.02 -14.01
N TRP A 70 -4.06 13.25 -13.56
CA TRP A 70 -3.67 14.24 -12.56
C TRP A 70 -2.17 14.52 -12.67
N GLU A 71 -1.77 15.70 -12.20
CA GLU A 71 -0.35 16.07 -12.05
C GLU A 71 0.24 15.50 -10.76
N GLU A 72 1.57 15.31 -10.71
CA GLU A 72 2.24 14.74 -9.52
C GLU A 72 2.08 15.60 -8.26
N GLU A 73 1.93 16.92 -8.44
CA GLU A 73 1.81 17.91 -7.37
C GLU A 73 0.37 18.06 -6.84
N GLU A 74 -0.63 17.45 -7.50
CA GLU A 74 -2.03 17.59 -7.11
C GLU A 74 -2.38 16.73 -5.88
N THR A 75 -3.06 17.37 -4.92
CA THR A 75 -3.55 16.71 -3.70
C THR A 75 -4.87 15.97 -3.96
N VAL A 76 -4.86 15.00 -4.88
CA VAL A 76 -6.05 14.17 -5.18
C VAL A 76 -6.14 13.01 -4.19
N LYS A 77 -7.33 12.77 -3.62
CA LYS A 77 -7.55 11.63 -2.72
C LYS A 77 -7.37 10.32 -3.50
N VAL A 78 -6.78 9.32 -2.86
CA VAL A 78 -6.42 8.05 -3.52
C VAL A 78 -7.62 7.32 -4.12
N LEU A 79 -8.79 7.32 -3.45
CA LEU A 79 -10.00 6.69 -4.00
C LEU A 79 -10.60 7.47 -5.18
N ASP A 80 -10.32 8.77 -5.28
CA ASP A 80 -10.71 9.59 -6.43
C ASP A 80 -9.79 9.29 -7.62
N LYS A 81 -8.46 9.17 -7.37
CA LYS A 81 -7.49 8.66 -8.36
C LYS A 81 -7.90 7.29 -8.92
N TYR A 82 -8.28 6.37 -8.05
CA TYR A 82 -8.78 5.06 -8.45
C TYR A 82 -10.03 5.15 -9.32
N THR A 83 -10.97 6.02 -8.96
CA THR A 83 -12.21 6.23 -9.72
C THR A 83 -11.92 6.81 -11.11
N ALA A 84 -10.98 7.76 -11.20
CA ALA A 84 -10.55 8.33 -12.48
C ALA A 84 -9.92 7.26 -13.39
N ILE A 85 -9.03 6.42 -12.86
CA ILE A 85 -8.44 5.28 -13.60
C ILE A 85 -9.54 4.32 -14.07
N CYS A 86 -10.47 3.92 -13.18
CA CYS A 86 -11.55 3.03 -13.55
C CYS A 86 -12.40 3.60 -14.70
N LYS A 87 -12.73 4.89 -14.64
CA LYS A 87 -13.47 5.58 -15.70
C LYS A 87 -12.69 5.60 -17.01
N ASN A 88 -11.38 5.87 -16.96
CA ASN A 88 -10.51 5.86 -18.13
C ASN A 88 -10.40 4.47 -18.78
N LEU A 89 -10.48 3.41 -17.97
CA LEU A 89 -10.43 2.01 -18.42
C LEU A 89 -11.82 1.39 -18.73
N ASP A 90 -12.88 2.20 -18.76
CA ASP A 90 -14.28 1.75 -18.89
C ASP A 90 -14.62 0.58 -17.95
N PHE A 91 -14.19 0.70 -16.70
CA PHE A 91 -14.27 -0.35 -15.69
C PHE A 91 -15.13 0.08 -14.50
N THR A 92 -16.08 -0.79 -14.11
CA THR A 92 -16.96 -0.54 -12.96
C THR A 92 -16.76 -1.61 -11.88
N PRO A 93 -16.00 -1.32 -10.81
CA PRO A 93 -15.75 -2.26 -9.72
C PRO A 93 -16.98 -2.44 -8.82
N ASP A 94 -17.29 -3.68 -8.45
CA ASP A 94 -18.34 -3.96 -7.46
C ASP A 94 -17.84 -3.77 -6.03
N LYS A 95 -18.13 -2.58 -5.49
CA LYS A 95 -17.72 -2.12 -4.16
C LYS A 95 -18.38 -2.88 -2.99
N SER A 96 -19.37 -3.74 -3.23
CA SER A 96 -20.10 -4.49 -2.19
C SER A 96 -19.42 -5.80 -1.79
N ARG A 97 -18.43 -6.26 -2.56
CA ARG A 97 -17.74 -7.54 -2.34
C ARG A 97 -16.22 -7.41 -2.46
N ARG A 98 -15.51 -8.41 -1.96
CA ARG A 98 -14.06 -8.52 -2.18
C ARG A 98 -13.77 -8.68 -3.68
N PRO A 99 -12.67 -8.09 -4.19
CA PRO A 99 -11.63 -7.37 -3.44
C PRO A 99 -11.94 -5.89 -3.14
N TYR A 100 -12.90 -5.27 -3.82
CA TYR A 100 -13.15 -3.82 -3.76
C TYR A 100 -13.69 -3.30 -2.42
N GLN A 101 -14.49 -4.11 -1.72
CA GLN A 101 -14.93 -3.81 -0.37
C GLN A 101 -13.74 -3.69 0.60
N THR A 102 -12.71 -4.52 0.41
CA THR A 102 -11.47 -4.49 1.20
C THR A 102 -10.66 -3.24 0.92
N LEU A 103 -10.54 -2.82 -0.35
CA LEU A 103 -9.90 -1.55 -0.72
C LEU A 103 -10.54 -0.37 0.03
N ILE A 104 -11.88 -0.29 0.04
CA ILE A 104 -12.59 0.79 0.75
C ILE A 104 -12.31 0.77 2.24
N ASN A 105 -12.36 -0.41 2.87
CA ASN A 105 -12.11 -0.55 4.29
C ASN A 105 -10.64 -0.22 4.66
N LEU A 106 -9.69 -0.63 3.82
CA LEU A 106 -8.27 -0.33 3.98
C LEU A 106 -8.00 1.17 3.94
N PHE A 107 -8.61 1.91 3.01
CA PHE A 107 -8.42 3.37 2.94
C PHE A 107 -9.16 4.13 4.04
N ARG A 108 -10.30 3.62 4.54
CA ARG A 108 -10.92 4.15 5.77
C ARG A 108 -9.98 3.99 6.97
N PHE A 109 -9.33 2.84 7.10
CA PHE A 109 -8.32 2.57 8.11
C PHE A 109 -7.12 3.51 7.98
N ARG A 110 -6.49 3.59 6.80
CA ARG A 110 -5.33 4.46 6.51
C ARG A 110 -5.63 5.91 6.84
N ASN A 111 -6.80 6.42 6.44
CA ASN A 111 -7.22 7.78 6.74
C ASN A 111 -7.45 8.01 8.23
N SER A 112 -7.99 7.02 8.95
CA SER A 112 -8.20 7.10 10.40
C SER A 112 -6.87 7.23 11.16
N ILE A 113 -5.83 6.52 10.72
CA ILE A 113 -4.48 6.65 11.29
C ILE A 113 -3.83 7.97 10.87
N ALA A 114 -3.85 8.31 9.57
CA ALA A 114 -3.20 9.52 9.05
C ALA A 114 -3.77 10.81 9.66
N HIS A 115 -5.06 10.82 10.00
CA HIS A 115 -5.73 11.94 10.67
C HIS A 115 -6.00 11.66 12.15
N GLY A 116 -5.22 10.78 12.78
CA GLY A 116 -5.42 10.37 14.17
C GLY A 116 -5.59 11.56 15.11
N LYS A 117 -6.65 11.52 15.93
CA LYS A 117 -6.94 12.52 16.96
C LYS A 117 -7.00 11.83 18.31
N SER A 118 -6.52 12.50 19.35
CA SER A 118 -6.72 12.05 20.73
C SER A 118 -8.21 11.99 21.04
N LYS A 119 -8.66 10.88 21.62
CA LYS A 119 -10.05 10.64 22.01
C LYS A 119 -10.09 9.94 23.35
N ARG A 120 -11.15 10.23 24.12
CA ARG A 120 -11.52 9.45 25.30
C ARG A 120 -12.52 8.40 24.85
N LEU A 121 -12.25 7.14 25.16
CA LEU A 121 -13.15 6.03 24.89
C LEU A 121 -13.71 5.51 26.21
N GLU A 122 -15.00 5.23 26.23
CA GLU A 122 -15.70 4.76 27.42
C GLU A 122 -16.52 3.53 27.05
N ILE A 123 -16.57 2.56 27.95
CA ILE A 123 -17.39 1.36 27.86
C ILE A 123 -17.98 1.07 29.23
N SER A 124 -19.26 0.72 29.27
CA SER A 124 -19.93 0.19 30.45
C SER A 124 -20.57 -1.13 30.04
N LYS A 125 -20.23 -2.21 30.75
CA LYS A 125 -20.65 -3.56 30.42
C LYS A 125 -20.72 -4.40 31.70
N ASP A 126 -21.78 -5.19 31.83
CA ASP A 126 -21.87 -6.20 32.88
C ASP A 126 -20.85 -7.32 32.60
N VAL A 127 -20.01 -7.64 33.59
CA VAL A 127 -18.97 -8.68 33.51
C VAL A 127 -19.10 -9.62 34.71
N HIS A 128 -18.71 -10.88 34.55
CA HIS A 128 -18.57 -11.78 35.69
C HIS A 128 -17.33 -11.41 36.53
N ILE A 129 -17.36 -11.72 37.83
CA ILE A 129 -16.29 -11.35 38.78
C ILE A 129 -14.93 -12.02 38.48
N ASP A 130 -14.96 -13.14 37.77
CA ASP A 130 -13.80 -13.91 37.32
C ASP A 130 -13.30 -13.50 35.92
N GLU A 131 -14.01 -12.63 35.21
CA GLU A 131 -13.53 -12.07 33.96
C GLU A 131 -12.41 -11.06 34.21
N ASN A 132 -11.32 -11.16 33.44
CA ASN A 132 -10.28 -10.14 33.44
C ASN A 132 -10.81 -8.86 32.75
N PRO A 133 -10.95 -7.72 33.48
CA PRO A 133 -11.50 -6.48 32.91
C PRO A 133 -10.70 -5.93 31.73
N SER A 134 -9.39 -6.20 31.66
CA SER A 134 -8.53 -5.73 30.57
C SER A 134 -8.86 -6.36 29.21
N ARG A 135 -9.73 -7.38 29.17
CA ARG A 135 -10.25 -7.95 27.92
C ARG A 135 -11.32 -7.09 27.26
N HIS A 136 -11.89 -6.13 27.99
CA HIS A 136 -12.98 -5.27 27.53
C HIS A 136 -12.51 -3.84 27.21
N ASP A 137 -11.21 -3.62 27.02
CA ASP A 137 -10.67 -2.32 26.66
C ASP A 137 -11.41 -1.73 25.44
N PRO A 138 -11.93 -0.50 25.55
CA PRO A 138 -12.62 0.12 24.44
C PRO A 138 -11.62 0.42 23.33
N LYS A 139 -11.95 0.01 22.11
CA LYS A 139 -11.11 0.17 20.93
C LYS A 139 -11.78 1.02 19.87
N GLU A 140 -11.01 1.91 19.27
CA GLU A 140 -11.38 2.60 18.04
C GLU A 140 -11.58 1.64 16.88
N THR A 141 -12.24 2.13 15.83
CA THR A 141 -12.51 1.33 14.63
C THR A 141 -11.23 0.88 13.93
N TRP A 142 -10.20 1.74 13.90
CA TRP A 142 -8.91 1.41 13.29
C TRP A 142 -8.16 0.34 14.10
N GLU A 143 -8.24 0.36 15.43
CA GLU A 143 -7.62 -0.66 16.30
C GLU A 143 -8.26 -2.03 16.07
N LYS A 144 -9.59 -2.08 15.94
CA LYS A 144 -10.33 -3.30 15.61
C LYS A 144 -9.98 -3.83 14.22
N TYR A 145 -9.62 -2.94 13.30
CA TYR A 145 -9.23 -3.31 11.94
C TYR A 145 -7.83 -3.95 11.88
N CYS A 146 -6.93 -3.63 12.82
CA CYS A 146 -5.59 -4.21 12.97
C CYS A 146 -5.62 -5.69 13.42
N SER A 147 -6.15 -6.57 12.57
CA SER A 147 -6.04 -8.01 12.73
C SER A 147 -5.19 -8.63 11.64
N LEU A 148 -4.48 -9.71 11.97
CA LEU A 148 -3.65 -10.44 11.00
C LEU A 148 -4.48 -10.93 9.80
N GLN A 149 -5.73 -11.33 10.03
CA GLN A 149 -6.63 -11.76 8.96
C GLN A 149 -6.98 -10.60 8.01
N ASN A 150 -7.23 -9.40 8.54
CA ASN A 150 -7.47 -8.22 7.71
C ASN A 150 -6.22 -7.83 6.92
N ALA A 151 -5.02 -7.91 7.53
CA ALA A 151 -3.76 -7.65 6.82
C ALA A 151 -3.56 -8.62 5.64
N LYS A 152 -3.78 -9.92 5.86
CA LYS A 152 -3.72 -10.93 4.80
C LYS A 152 -4.76 -10.71 3.69
N ASN A 153 -5.99 -10.38 4.07
CA ASN A 153 -7.06 -10.10 3.11
C ASN A 153 -6.74 -8.86 2.29
N ALA A 154 -6.33 -7.77 2.95
CA ALA A 154 -5.93 -6.53 2.29
C ALA A 154 -4.77 -6.75 1.32
N TYR A 155 -3.72 -7.46 1.75
CA TYR A 155 -2.57 -7.76 0.90
C TYR A 155 -2.99 -8.48 -0.40
N LYS A 156 -3.72 -9.59 -0.28
CA LYS A 156 -4.18 -10.38 -1.44
C LYS A 156 -5.14 -9.59 -2.34
N ASP A 157 -6.11 -8.90 -1.74
CA ASP A 157 -7.14 -8.18 -2.48
C ASP A 157 -6.55 -6.97 -3.23
N ILE A 158 -5.59 -6.26 -2.62
CA ILE A 158 -4.88 -5.16 -3.30
C ILE A 158 -4.02 -5.67 -4.45
N GLN A 159 -3.31 -6.80 -4.27
CA GLN A 159 -2.58 -7.42 -5.38
C GLN A 159 -3.50 -7.81 -6.54
N GLN A 160 -4.67 -8.38 -6.23
CA GLN A 160 -5.66 -8.74 -7.24
C GLN A 160 -6.15 -7.51 -8.01
N ILE A 161 -6.48 -6.42 -7.32
CA ILE A 161 -6.92 -5.17 -7.96
C ILE A 161 -5.81 -4.58 -8.82
N ILE A 162 -4.57 -4.54 -8.32
CA ILE A 162 -3.41 -4.03 -9.06
C ILE A 162 -3.21 -4.83 -10.36
N VAL A 163 -3.23 -6.16 -10.29
CA VAL A 163 -3.11 -7.03 -11.47
C VAL A 163 -4.25 -6.78 -12.46
N GLU A 164 -5.49 -6.66 -11.99
CA GLU A 164 -6.65 -6.39 -12.85
C GLU A 164 -6.54 -5.03 -13.57
N LEU A 165 -6.16 -3.98 -12.84
CA LEU A 165 -5.93 -2.66 -13.43
C LEU A 165 -4.78 -2.67 -14.45
N HIS A 166 -3.68 -3.34 -14.12
CA HIS A 166 -2.52 -3.45 -15.02
C HIS A 166 -2.87 -4.14 -16.33
N GLN A 167 -3.62 -5.23 -16.26
CA GLN A 167 -4.10 -5.97 -17.42
C GLN A 167 -5.06 -5.15 -18.26
N LYS A 168 -6.03 -4.49 -17.63
CA LYS A 168 -7.00 -3.63 -18.33
C LYS A 168 -6.34 -2.43 -19.02
N ALA A 169 -5.24 -1.93 -18.47
CA ALA A 169 -4.42 -0.90 -19.09
C ALA A 169 -3.50 -1.41 -20.21
N GLY A 170 -3.45 -2.73 -20.46
CA GLY A 170 -2.67 -3.31 -21.56
C GLY A 170 -1.21 -3.64 -21.23
N HIS A 171 -0.79 -3.57 -19.96
CA HIS A 171 0.61 -3.80 -19.55
C HIS A 171 0.92 -5.26 -19.15
N GLY A 172 0.02 -6.20 -19.45
CA GLY A 172 0.19 -7.62 -19.12
C GLY A 172 -0.19 -7.97 -17.69
N ASN A 173 0.33 -9.08 -17.13
CA ASN A 173 -0.13 -9.66 -15.86
C ASN A 173 0.90 -9.70 -14.73
N ARG A 174 2.06 -9.04 -14.90
CA ARG A 174 3.15 -9.03 -13.91
C ARG A 174 3.52 -7.60 -13.50
N PRO A 175 2.64 -6.89 -12.76
CA PRO A 175 2.95 -5.53 -12.31
C PRO A 175 4.08 -5.49 -11.27
N PHE A 176 4.28 -6.56 -10.50
CA PHE A 176 5.26 -6.60 -9.41
C PHE A 176 6.67 -7.01 -9.88
N ILE A 177 7.26 -6.23 -10.78
CA ILE A 177 8.65 -6.39 -11.24
C ILE A 177 9.47 -5.22 -10.70
N HIS A 178 10.61 -5.50 -10.07
CA HIS A 178 11.52 -4.43 -9.62
C HIS A 178 12.07 -3.66 -10.84
N GLY A 179 12.29 -2.36 -10.69
CA GLY A 179 12.86 -1.55 -11.78
C GLY A 179 14.31 -1.92 -12.10
N ASP A 180 14.69 -1.71 -13.35
CA ASP A 180 16.00 -2.09 -13.87
C ASP A 180 17.08 -1.04 -13.55
N GLN A 181 18.34 -1.47 -13.53
CA GLN A 181 19.51 -0.61 -13.33
C GLN A 181 20.54 -0.85 -14.43
N PHE A 182 21.01 0.24 -15.03
CA PHE A 182 22.07 0.25 -16.03
C PHE A 182 23.21 1.16 -15.57
N GLY A 183 24.45 0.70 -15.67
CA GLY A 183 25.62 1.47 -15.27
C GLY A 183 26.76 1.35 -16.28
N SER A 184 27.54 2.42 -16.41
CA SER A 184 28.75 2.49 -17.22
C SER A 184 29.92 3.00 -16.39
N LEU A 185 31.13 2.58 -16.76
CA LEU A 185 32.38 3.04 -16.14
C LEU A 185 33.33 3.49 -17.24
N THR A 186 33.70 4.76 -17.22
CA THR A 186 34.56 5.39 -18.24
C THR A 186 35.83 5.91 -17.59
N LEU A 187 37.00 5.49 -18.08
CA LEU A 187 38.28 6.00 -17.60
C LEU A 187 38.43 7.48 -17.99
N LYS A 188 38.95 8.30 -17.09
CA LYS A 188 39.32 9.69 -17.39
C LYS A 188 40.62 9.66 -18.18
N GLU A 189 40.63 10.27 -19.36
CA GLU A 189 41.85 10.42 -20.14
C GLU A 189 42.94 11.10 -19.31
N SER A 190 44.16 10.54 -19.37
CA SER A 190 45.32 11.10 -18.69
C SER A 190 45.75 12.33 -19.48
N ARG A 191 45.56 13.53 -18.92
CA ARG A 191 46.20 14.74 -19.45
C ARG A 191 47.70 14.71 -19.20
#